data_AF-A0A7Y5SSF2-F1
#
_entry.id   AF-A0A7Y5SSF2-F1
#
_cell.length_a   1.000
_cell.length_b   1.000
_cell.length_c   1.000
_cell.angle_alpha   90.00
_cell.angle_beta   90.00
_cell.angle_gamma   90.00
#
_symmetry.space_group_name_H-M   'P 1'
#
loop_
_entity.id
_entity.type
_entity.pdbx_description
1 polymer ?
#
loop_
_entity_poly.entity_id
_entity_poly.type
_entity_poly.pdbx_seq_one_letter_code
_entity_poly.pdbx_strand_id
1 'polypeptide(L)'
;MGKIHSYLILAAALLAAIATQSFSQEAELLAVLRSEATLEQKSAACRQLARVGTQGAVPALAALLGDEKLSHMARYALEAISDPAVDDALPDALGKVQGRPLLGVIGSLGVRRDAKAVEPLAVLLRRPDTAAAAAR
;
A
#
# COMPACT_ATOMS: atom_id res chain seq x y z
N MET A 1 16.88 36.93 20.14
CA MET A 1 17.12 35.79 19.23
C MET A 1 17.22 34.41 19.88
N GLY A 2 17.74 34.24 21.11
CA GLY A 2 18.08 32.90 21.65
C GLY A 2 16.91 31.93 21.88
N LYS A 3 15.74 32.41 22.29
CA LYS A 3 14.57 31.54 22.55
C LYS A 3 14.01 30.92 21.27
N ILE A 4 13.95 31.70 20.18
CA ILE A 4 13.44 31.25 18.87
C ILE A 4 14.35 30.16 18.30
N HIS A 5 15.67 30.33 18.37
CA HIS A 5 16.63 29.30 17.98
C HIS A 5 16.50 28.02 18.82
N SER A 6 16.30 28.16 20.14
CA SER A 6 16.11 27.00 21.03
C SER A 6 14.83 26.21 20.72
N TYR A 7 13.72 26.90 20.42
CA TYR A 7 12.48 26.24 19.99
C TYR A 7 12.61 25.54 18.63
N LEU A 8 13.35 26.14 17.69
CA LEU A 8 13.62 25.53 16.39
C LEU A 8 14.47 24.27 16.51
N ILE A 9 15.49 24.27 17.38
CA ILE A 9 16.32 23.09 17.63
C ILE A 9 15.50 21.98 18.30
N LEU A 10 14.66 22.33 19.28
CA LEU A 10 13.80 21.35 19.96
C LEU A 10 12.77 20.73 19.00
N ALA A 11 12.16 21.54 18.13
CA ALA A 11 11.22 21.07 17.12
C ALA A 11 11.89 20.15 16.09
N ALA A 12 13.09 20.51 15.62
CA ALA A 12 13.86 19.68 14.69
C ALA A 12 14.29 18.34 15.32
N ALA A 13 14.73 18.35 16.58
CA ALA A 13 15.07 17.13 17.31
C ALA A 13 13.86 16.22 17.53
N LEU A 14 12.69 16.79 17.83
CA LEU A 14 11.44 16.03 17.99
C LEU A 14 10.99 15.41 16.65
N LEU A 15 11.05 16.17 15.56
CA LEU A 15 10.76 15.67 14.21
C LEU A 15 11.70 14.53 13.80
N ALA A 16 13.00 14.68 14.07
CA ALA A 16 14.00 13.65 13.77
C ALA A 16 13.75 12.36 14.58
N ALA A 17 13.42 12.47 15.86
CA ALA A 17 13.11 11.31 16.70
C ALA A 17 11.86 10.57 16.23
N ILE A 18 10.78 11.30 15.89
CA ILE A 18 9.53 10.73 15.36
C ILE A 18 9.80 10.00 14.04
N ALA A 19 10.53 10.64 13.11
CA ALA A 19 10.87 10.04 11.83
C ALA A 19 11.67 8.74 12.01
N THR A 20 12.69 8.75 12.88
CA THR A 20 13.54 7.57 13.14
C THR A 20 12.73 6.39 13.67
N GLN A 21 11.80 6.64 14.60
CA GLN A 21 10.91 5.61 15.14
C GLN A 21 9.98 5.01 14.07
N SER A 22 9.39 5.86 13.21
CA SER A 22 8.51 5.40 12.13
C SER A 22 9.27 4.55 11.10
N PHE A 23 10.48 4.95 10.71
CA PHE A 23 11.30 4.18 9.78
C PHE A 23 11.75 2.83 10.35
N SER A 24 12.14 2.79 11.63
CA SER A 24 12.48 1.52 12.31
C SER A 24 11.28 0.58 12.33
N GLN A 25 10.09 1.11 12.67
CA GLN A 25 8.88 0.32 12.71
C GLN A 25 8.47 -0.20 11.31
N GLU A 26 8.55 0.63 10.28
CA GLU A 26 8.29 0.19 8.90
C GLU A 26 9.23 -0.96 8.51
N ALA A 27 10.54 -0.82 8.75
CA ALA A 27 11.52 -1.85 8.39
C ALA A 27 11.22 -3.21 9.05
N GLU A 28 10.84 -3.21 10.32
CA GLU A 28 10.45 -4.43 11.05
C GLU A 28 9.19 -5.07 10.45
N LEU A 29 8.17 -4.28 10.12
CA LEU A 29 6.94 -4.76 9.49
C LEU A 29 7.21 -5.35 8.10
N LEU A 30 8.08 -4.71 7.33
CA LEU A 30 8.52 -5.23 6.03
C LEU A 30 9.30 -6.53 6.15
N ALA A 31 10.12 -6.68 7.20
CA ALA A 31 10.80 -7.94 7.49
C ALA A 31 9.78 -9.06 7.79
N VAL A 32 8.71 -8.78 8.53
CA VAL A 32 7.61 -9.75 8.75
C VAL A 32 6.99 -10.20 7.43
N LEU A 33 6.65 -9.27 6.52
CA LEU A 33 6.06 -9.62 5.22
C LEU A 33 6.96 -10.54 4.38
N ARG A 34 8.29 -10.37 4.48
CA ARG A 34 9.32 -11.10 3.73
C ARG A 34 9.73 -12.44 4.35
N SER A 35 9.24 -12.76 5.55
CA SER A 35 9.60 -13.98 6.28
C SER A 35 8.57 -15.10 6.12
N GLU A 36 8.82 -16.25 6.75
CA GLU A 36 7.86 -17.36 6.89
C GLU A 36 6.83 -17.14 8.02
N ALA A 37 6.58 -15.88 8.39
CA ALA A 37 5.56 -15.52 9.37
C ALA A 37 4.16 -16.01 8.95
N THR A 38 3.32 -16.28 9.94
CA THR A 38 1.96 -16.78 9.71
C THR A 38 1.11 -15.77 8.94
N LEU A 39 0.03 -16.25 8.33
CA LEU A 39 -0.95 -15.39 7.65
C LEU A 39 -1.48 -14.28 8.58
N GLU A 40 -1.69 -14.60 9.86
CA GLU A 40 -2.14 -13.64 10.86
C GLU A 40 -1.10 -12.56 11.14
N GLN A 41 0.17 -12.96 11.30
CA GLN A 41 1.28 -12.03 11.52
C GLN A 41 1.48 -11.11 10.32
N LYS A 42 1.46 -11.64 9.10
CA LYS A 42 1.56 -10.82 7.88
C LYS A 42 0.36 -9.89 7.72
N SER A 43 -0.85 -10.35 8.03
CA SER A 43 -2.05 -9.50 8.03
C SER A 43 -1.98 -8.39 9.07
N ALA A 44 -1.45 -8.68 10.26
CA ALA A 44 -1.20 -7.68 11.29
C ALA A 44 -0.15 -6.67 10.84
N ALA A 45 0.92 -7.12 10.17
CA ALA A 45 1.94 -6.25 9.62
C ALA A 45 1.36 -5.29 8.57
N CYS A 46 0.53 -5.78 7.63
CA CYS A 46 -0.19 -4.92 6.69
C CYS A 46 -1.08 -3.89 7.41
N ARG A 47 -1.80 -4.26 8.48
CA ARG A 47 -2.61 -3.30 9.26
C ARG A 47 -1.79 -2.18 9.87
N GLN A 48 -0.58 -2.48 10.35
CA GLN A 48 0.30 -1.44 10.89
C GLN A 48 0.92 -0.60 9.77
N LEU A 49 1.31 -1.20 8.66
CA LEU A 49 1.79 -0.47 7.47
C LEU A 49 0.73 0.47 6.89
N ALA A 50 -0.57 0.19 7.05
CA ALA A 50 -1.63 1.15 6.71
C ALA A 50 -1.54 2.46 7.51
N ARG A 51 -0.91 2.43 8.69
CA ARG A 51 -0.79 3.60 9.59
C ARG A 51 0.56 4.30 9.46
N VAL A 52 1.63 3.54 9.27
CA VAL A 52 3.01 4.06 9.31
C VAL A 52 3.77 3.91 8.01
N GLY A 53 3.21 3.20 7.03
CA GLY A 53 3.85 2.91 5.77
C GLY A 53 4.08 4.18 4.94
N THR A 54 5.26 4.24 4.36
CA THR A 54 5.72 5.27 3.44
C THR A 54 5.85 4.70 2.03
N GLN A 55 6.43 5.49 1.11
CA GLN A 55 6.86 5.02 -0.21
C GLN A 55 7.64 3.70 -0.15
N GLY A 56 8.47 3.50 0.89
CA GLY A 56 9.31 2.31 1.05
C GLY A 56 8.52 1.00 1.20
N ALA A 57 7.30 1.07 1.71
CA ALA A 57 6.44 -0.10 1.90
C ALA A 57 5.70 -0.54 0.63
N VAL A 58 5.54 0.37 -0.35
CA VAL A 58 4.72 0.15 -1.55
C VAL A 58 5.15 -1.10 -2.33
N PRO A 59 6.45 -1.32 -2.64
CA PRO A 59 6.84 -2.50 -3.42
C PRO A 59 6.55 -3.83 -2.71
N ALA A 60 6.72 -3.89 -1.39
CA ALA A 60 6.47 -5.11 -0.62
C ALA A 60 4.97 -5.42 -0.53
N LEU A 61 4.14 -4.40 -0.35
CA LEU A 61 2.68 -4.55 -0.35
C LEU A 61 2.17 -4.91 -1.76
N ALA A 62 2.70 -4.29 -2.80
CA ALA A 62 2.35 -4.58 -4.19
C ALA A 62 2.64 -6.04 -4.57
N ALA A 63 3.75 -6.62 -4.06
CA ALA A 63 4.10 -8.02 -4.29
C ALA A 63 3.05 -9.01 -3.72
N LEU A 64 2.26 -8.60 -2.73
CA LEU A 64 1.21 -9.41 -2.12
C LEU A 64 -0.13 -9.29 -2.85
N LEU A 65 -0.25 -8.43 -3.87
CA LEU A 65 -1.53 -8.16 -4.53
C LEU A 65 -2.10 -9.38 -5.25
N GLY A 66 -1.26 -10.33 -5.69
CA GLY A 66 -1.71 -11.57 -6.33
C GLY A 66 -2.00 -12.72 -5.36
N ASP A 67 -1.68 -12.58 -4.07
CA ASP A 67 -1.88 -13.63 -3.08
C ASP A 67 -3.35 -13.68 -2.64
N GLU A 68 -4.05 -14.81 -2.84
CA GLU A 68 -5.48 -14.90 -2.52
C GLU A 68 -5.84 -14.66 -1.04
N LYS A 69 -4.90 -14.92 -0.12
CA LYS A 69 -5.13 -14.78 1.32
C LYS A 69 -4.68 -13.41 1.84
N LEU A 70 -3.65 -12.82 1.23
CA LEU A 70 -3.05 -11.55 1.67
C LEU A 70 -3.46 -10.33 0.85
N SER A 71 -3.96 -10.50 -0.38
CA SER A 71 -4.30 -9.41 -1.29
C SER A 71 -5.25 -8.38 -0.65
N HIS A 72 -6.24 -8.84 0.13
CA HIS A 72 -7.12 -7.92 0.87
C HIS A 72 -6.36 -7.02 1.83
N MET A 73 -5.46 -7.59 2.63
CA MET A 73 -4.72 -6.82 3.64
C MET A 73 -3.64 -5.95 3.02
N ALA A 74 -3.01 -6.39 1.93
CA ALA A 74 -2.08 -5.58 1.17
C ALA A 74 -2.75 -4.33 0.60
N ARG A 75 -3.93 -4.48 -0.01
CA ARG A 75 -4.73 -3.37 -0.53
C ARG A 75 -5.22 -2.42 0.56
N TYR A 76 -5.66 -2.95 1.70
CA TYR A 76 -6.03 -2.13 2.87
C TYR A 76 -4.88 -1.18 3.27
N ALA A 77 -3.63 -1.68 3.25
CA ALA A 77 -2.47 -0.84 3.54
C ALA A 77 -2.18 0.17 2.42
N LEU A 78 -2.15 -0.27 1.16
CA LEU A 78 -1.90 0.60 0.01
C LEU A 78 -2.92 1.72 -0.12
N GLU A 79 -4.21 1.46 0.12
CA GLU A 79 -5.27 2.46 0.10
C GLU A 79 -5.02 3.58 1.12
N ALA A 80 -4.43 3.28 2.27
CA ALA A 80 -4.17 4.24 3.35
C ALA A 80 -2.87 5.05 3.17
N ILE A 81 -1.87 4.47 2.49
CA ILE A 81 -0.59 5.15 2.23
C ILE A 81 -0.85 6.36 1.31
N SER A 82 -0.55 7.57 1.78
CA SER A 82 -0.80 8.81 1.04
C SER A 82 0.23 9.08 -0.07
N ASP A 83 1.28 8.27 -0.15
CA ASP A 83 2.35 8.44 -1.13
C ASP A 83 1.87 8.14 -2.56
N PRO A 84 2.23 8.99 -3.55
CA PRO A 84 1.79 8.82 -4.94
C PRO A 84 2.37 7.58 -5.62
N ALA A 85 3.41 6.94 -5.08
CA ALA A 85 3.92 5.68 -5.63
C ALA A 85 2.86 4.56 -5.64
N VAL A 86 1.84 4.64 -4.79
CA VAL A 86 0.70 3.71 -4.83
C VAL A 86 -0.13 3.88 -6.10
N ASP A 87 -0.23 5.11 -6.62
CA ASP A 87 -0.98 5.44 -7.84
C ASP A 87 -0.26 4.95 -9.10
N ASP A 88 0.99 4.51 -8.98
CA ASP A 88 1.67 3.78 -10.06
C ASP A 88 1.59 2.26 -9.81
N ALA A 89 1.67 1.81 -8.55
CA ALA A 89 1.70 0.38 -8.21
C ALA A 89 0.37 -0.36 -8.43
N LEU A 90 -0.78 0.27 -8.13
CA LEU A 90 -2.09 -0.39 -8.30
C LEU A 90 -2.48 -0.55 -9.79
N PRO A 91 -2.35 0.47 -10.67
CA PRO A 91 -2.61 0.27 -12.10
C PRO A 91 -1.72 -0.80 -12.72
N ASP A 92 -0.44 -0.82 -12.33
CA ASP A 92 0.53 -1.83 -12.75
C ASP A 92 0.11 -3.27 -12.44
N ALA A 93 -0.66 -3.46 -11.35
CA ALA A 93 -1.14 -4.77 -10.95
C ALA A 93 -2.27 -5.31 -11.84
N LEU A 94 -3.02 -4.45 -12.55
CA LEU A 94 -4.15 -4.87 -13.40
C LEU A 94 -3.76 -5.88 -14.49
N GLY A 95 -2.50 -5.83 -14.95
CA GLY A 95 -1.96 -6.79 -15.92
C GLY A 95 -1.29 -8.02 -15.29
N LYS A 96 -1.14 -8.07 -13.97
CA LYS A 96 -0.32 -9.05 -13.23
C LYS A 96 -1.15 -9.97 -12.34
N VAL A 97 -2.37 -9.56 -11.98
CA VAL A 97 -3.27 -10.33 -11.11
C VAL A 97 -4.55 -10.74 -11.82
N GLN A 98 -5.20 -11.79 -11.33
CA GLN A 98 -6.41 -12.38 -11.91
C GLN A 98 -7.39 -12.80 -10.81
N GLY A 99 -8.63 -13.14 -11.18
CA GLY A 99 -9.63 -13.65 -10.24
C GLY A 99 -10.00 -12.66 -9.13
N ARG A 100 -10.18 -13.16 -7.89
CA ARG A 100 -10.58 -12.34 -6.73
C ARG A 100 -9.58 -11.22 -6.40
N PRO A 101 -8.26 -11.45 -6.43
CA PRO A 101 -7.28 -10.37 -6.29
C PRO A 101 -7.44 -9.21 -7.28
N LEU A 102 -7.72 -9.51 -8.56
CA LEU A 102 -7.95 -8.47 -9.59
C LEU A 102 -9.15 -7.58 -9.26
N LEU A 103 -10.26 -8.17 -8.83
CA LEU A 103 -11.44 -7.41 -8.41
C LEU A 103 -11.13 -6.49 -7.23
N GLY A 104 -10.34 -6.98 -6.28
CA GLY A 104 -9.85 -6.20 -5.16
C GLY A 104 -9.04 -4.98 -5.62
N VAL A 105 -8.08 -5.18 -6.55
CA VAL A 105 -7.27 -4.08 -7.11
C VAL A 105 -8.15 -3.04 -7.81
N ILE A 106 -9.12 -3.48 -8.61
CA ILE A 106 -10.09 -2.57 -9.26
C ILE A 106 -10.83 -1.73 -8.21
N GLY A 107 -11.30 -2.36 -7.12
CA GLY A 107 -11.94 -1.66 -6.01
C GLY A 107 -11.03 -0.61 -5.37
N SER A 108 -9.77 -0.96 -5.11
CA SER A 108 -8.78 -0.05 -4.51
C SER A 108 -8.47 1.16 -5.40
N LEU A 109 -8.42 0.98 -6.72
CA LEU A 109 -8.28 2.08 -7.68
C LEU A 109 -9.46 3.07 -7.57
N GLY A 110 -10.68 2.54 -7.40
CA GLY A 110 -11.87 3.35 -7.16
C GLY A 110 -11.83 4.11 -5.83
N VAL A 111 -11.36 3.47 -4.75
CA VAL A 111 -11.18 4.10 -3.43
C VAL A 111 -10.21 5.28 -3.51
N ARG A 112 -9.06 5.08 -4.17
CA ARG A 112 -8.04 6.13 -4.33
C ARG A 112 -8.40 7.21 -5.33
N ARG A 113 -9.38 6.98 -6.19
CA ARG A 113 -9.81 7.89 -7.27
C ARG A 113 -8.67 8.26 -8.21
N ASP A 114 -7.80 7.29 -8.51
CA ASP A 114 -6.66 7.51 -9.39
C ASP A 114 -7.12 7.67 -10.84
N ALA A 115 -7.04 8.90 -11.35
CA ALA A 115 -7.41 9.22 -12.73
C ALA A 115 -6.53 8.50 -13.77
N LYS A 116 -5.28 8.12 -13.41
CA LYS A 116 -4.39 7.36 -14.30
C LYS A 116 -4.93 5.96 -14.58
N ALA A 117 -5.79 5.43 -13.70
CA ALA A 117 -6.38 4.11 -13.83
C ALA A 117 -7.49 4.01 -14.88
N VAL A 118 -8.01 5.14 -15.38
CA VAL A 118 -9.16 5.15 -16.31
C VAL A 118 -8.86 4.38 -17.60
N GLU A 119 -7.76 4.67 -18.28
CA GLU A 119 -7.42 4.00 -19.53
C GLU A 119 -7.09 2.50 -19.33
N PRO A 120 -6.26 2.10 -18.33
CA PRO A 120 -6.06 0.70 -18.00
C PRO A 120 -7.36 -0.07 -17.71
N LEU A 121 -8.30 0.53 -16.97
CA LEU A 121 -9.60 -0.08 -16.68
C LEU A 121 -10.46 -0.19 -17.94
N ALA A 122 -10.45 0.81 -18.82
CA ALA A 122 -11.17 0.76 -20.10
C ALA A 122 -10.63 -0.36 -21.00
N VAL A 123 -9.30 -0.56 -21.05
CA VAL A 123 -8.67 -1.70 -21.73
C VAL A 123 -9.13 -3.02 -21.11
N LEU A 124 -9.12 -3.10 -19.79
CA LEU A 124 -9.50 -4.31 -19.06
C LEU A 124 -10.95 -4.71 -19.38
N LEU A 125 -11.89 -3.77 -19.34
CA LEU A 125 -13.32 -4.00 -19.63
C LEU A 125 -13.60 -4.60 -21.02
N ARG A 126 -12.70 -4.41 -22.00
CA ARG A 126 -12.84 -4.97 -23.34
C ARG A 126 -12.47 -6.46 -23.41
N ARG A 127 -11.95 -7.05 -22.32
CA ARG A 127 -11.60 -8.48 -22.29
C ARG A 127 -12.86 -9.33 -22.08
N PRO A 128 -12.92 -10.55 -22.66
CA PRO A 128 -14.11 -11.41 -22.57
C PRO A 128 -14.46 -11.79 -21.11
N ASP A 129 -13.44 -11.98 -20.27
CA ASP A 129 -13.60 -12.59 -18.95
C ASP A 129 -13.79 -11.59 -17.81
N THR A 130 -13.69 -10.28 -18.09
CA THR A 130 -13.78 -9.25 -17.04
C THR A 130 -15.19 -9.06 -16.50
N ALA A 131 -16.21 -9.24 -17.33
CA ALA A 131 -17.61 -9.24 -16.88
C ALA A 131 -17.92 -10.44 -15.97
N ALA A 132 -17.32 -11.60 -16.22
CA ALA A 132 -17.52 -12.80 -15.41
C ALA A 132 -16.85 -12.70 -14.03
N ALA A 133 -15.76 -11.94 -13.92
CA ALA A 133 -15.10 -11.69 -12.65
C ALA A 133 -15.93 -10.75 -11.74
N ALA A 134 -16.56 -9.71 -12.30
CA ALA A 134 -17.31 -8.72 -11.51
C ALA A 134 -18.68 -9.21 -10.97
N ALA A 135 -19.17 -10.37 -11.44
CA ALA A 135 -20.55 -10.82 -11.23
C ALA A 135 -20.75 -11.84 -10.09
N ARG A 136 -19.94 -11.82 -9.02
CA ARG A 136 -20.13 -12.73 -7.87
C ARG A 136 -19.98 -12.06 -6.51
#